data_AF-A0A8T4WHG9-F1
#
_entry.id   AF-A0A8T4WHG9-F1
#
_cell.length_a   1.000
_cell.length_b   1.000
_cell.length_c   1.000
_cell.angle_alpha   90.00
_cell.angle_beta   90.00
_cell.angle_gamma   90.00
#
_symmetry.space_group_name_H-M   'P 1'
#
loop_
_entity.id
_entity.type
_entity.pdbx_description
1 polymer ?
#
loop_
_entity_poly.entity_id
_entity_poly.type
_entity_poly.pdbx_seq_one_letter_code
_entity_poly.pdbx_strand_id
1 'polypeptide(L)' 'MIGRFQLVLIPIHTIGETSPEMQVDTTHGQLELPDHYKGKWFILFSHPGDFTPVCTTELAAFATRHGEFGRNRNLTEF' A
#
# COMPACT_ATOMS: atom_id res chain seq x y z
N MET A 1 -2.76 -33.19 -23.40
CA MET A 1 -3.11 -31.78 -23.07
C MET A 1 -2.34 -31.41 -21.81
N ILE A 2 -1.10 -30.95 -21.96
CA ILE A 2 -0.23 -30.61 -20.83
C ILE A 2 -0.56 -29.17 -20.45
N GLY A 3 -1.19 -28.99 -19.29
CA GLY A 3 -1.53 -27.69 -18.75
C GLY A 3 -0.27 -26.86 -18.59
N ARG A 4 -0.24 -25.70 -19.24
CA ARG A 4 0.79 -24.69 -19.10
C ARG A 4 0.78 -24.22 -17.65
N PHE A 5 1.63 -24.81 -16.80
CA PHE A 5 2.01 -24.22 -15.52
C PHE A 5 2.76 -22.93 -15.85
N GLN A 6 2.02 -21.85 -16.03
CA GLN A 6 2.57 -20.51 -16.08
C GLN A 6 3.05 -20.24 -14.66
N LEU A 7 4.32 -20.51 -14.38
CA LEU A 7 5.03 -19.89 -13.26
C LEU A 7 4.81 -18.39 -13.42
N VAL A 8 3.89 -17.82 -12.63
CA VAL A 8 3.71 -16.38 -12.53
C VAL A 8 4.95 -15.89 -11.77
N LEU A 9 5.98 -15.50 -12.52
CA LEU A 9 7.07 -14.71 -11.98
C LEU A 9 6.44 -13.35 -11.66
N ILE A 10 5.97 -13.13 -10.43
CA ILE A 10 5.53 -11.81 -9.98
C ILE A 10 6.82 -11.02 -9.75
N PRO A 11 7.19 -10.07 -10.62
CA PRO A 11 8.38 -9.27 -10.39
C PRO A 11 8.18 -8.48 -9.10
N ILE A 12 9.14 -8.60 -8.18
CA ILE A 12 9.16 -7.77 -6.97
C ILE A 12 9.59 -6.37 -7.41
N HIS A 13 8.84 -5.36 -6.97
CA HIS A 13 9.14 -3.97 -7.27
C HIS A 13 10.51 -3.58 -6.69
N THR A 14 11.34 -2.90 -7.48
CA THR A 14 12.67 -2.47 -7.02
C THR A 14 12.72 -0.99 -6.67
N ILE A 15 13.70 -0.62 -5.84
CA ILE A 15 13.88 0.76 -5.41
C ILE A 15 14.31 1.61 -6.61
N GLY A 16 13.60 2.71 -6.86
CA GLY A 16 13.87 3.65 -7.97
C GLY A 16 13.03 3.40 -9.21
N GLU A 17 12.29 2.29 -9.28
CA GLU A 17 11.30 2.07 -10.34
C GLU A 17 9.98 2.79 -10.04
N THR A 18 9.29 3.23 -11.09
CA THR A 18 7.95 3.79 -10.99
C THR A 18 6.97 2.75 -10.46
N SER A 19 6.23 3.09 -9.40
CA SER A 19 5.19 2.21 -8.84
C SER A 19 4.22 1.73 -9.92
N PRO A 20 3.80 0.46 -9.90
CA PRO A 20 2.82 -0.05 -10.85
C PRO A 20 1.49 0.70 -10.75
N GLU A 21 0.84 0.88 -11.90
CA GLU A 21 -0.51 1.41 -11.99
C GLU A 21 -1.53 0.35 -11.52
N MET A 22 -2.39 0.72 -10.58
CA MET A 22 -3.41 -0.18 -10.03
C MET A 22 -4.67 0.58 -9.64
N GLN A 23 -5.81 0.00 -9.98
CA GLN A 23 -7.11 0.40 -9.43
C GLN A 23 -7.42 -0.49 -8.23
N VAL A 24 -7.63 0.11 -7.07
CA VAL A 24 -7.91 -0.60 -5.82
C VAL A 24 -9.16 -0.10 -5.15
N ASP A 25 -9.94 -1.05 -4.64
CA ASP A 25 -11.07 -0.76 -3.77
C ASP A 25 -10.57 -0.61 -2.33
N THR A 26 -10.83 0.55 -1.74
CA THR A 26 -10.43 0.87 -0.37
C THR A 26 -11.63 1.16 0.50
N THR A 27 -11.42 1.25 1.80
CA THR A 27 -12.43 1.71 2.77
C THR A 27 -12.89 3.16 2.52
N HIS A 28 -12.14 3.93 1.73
CA HIS A 28 -12.45 5.31 1.34
C HIS A 28 -12.99 5.42 -0.10
N GLY A 29 -13.29 4.29 -0.76
CA GLY A 29 -13.73 4.22 -2.15
C GLY A 29 -12.66 3.67 -3.09
N GLN A 30 -12.95 3.69 -4.39
CA GLN A 30 -12.03 3.22 -5.42
C GLN A 30 -10.95 4.27 -5.71
N LEU A 31 -9.70 3.83 -5.84
CA LEU A 31 -8.54 4.70 -6.04
C LEU A 31 -7.63 4.19 -7.15
N GLU A 32 -7.03 5.13 -7.88
CA GLU A 32 -6.02 4.86 -8.91
C GLU A 32 -4.64 5.23 -8.38
N LEU A 33 -3.78 4.24 -8.15
CA LEU A 33 -2.41 4.43 -7.67
C LEU A 33 -1.41 4.31 -8.83
N PRO A 34 -0.30 5.07 -8.81
CA PRO A 34 0.08 6.07 -7.81
C PRO A 34 -0.56 7.47 -8.02
N ASP A 35 -1.37 7.65 -9.07
CA ASP A 35 -1.84 8.97 -9.52
C ASP A 35 -2.65 9.75 -8.47
N HIS A 36 -3.44 9.08 -7.63
CA HIS A 36 -4.21 9.72 -6.57
C HIS A 36 -3.32 10.48 -5.55
N TYR A 37 -2.04 10.12 -5.42
CA TYR A 37 -1.07 10.76 -4.51
C TYR A 37 -0.02 11.59 -5.22
N LYS A 38 -0.23 11.94 -6.49
CA LYS A 38 0.75 12.71 -7.26
C LYS A 38 1.17 14.01 -6.54
N GLY A 39 2.48 14.17 -6.33
CA GLY A 39 3.05 15.32 -5.62
C GLY A 39 3.07 15.19 -4.09
N LYS A 40 2.60 14.07 -3.54
CA LYS A 40 2.74 13.69 -2.13
C LYS A 40 3.39 12.33 -2.00
N TRP A 41 4.02 12.08 -0.86
CA TRP A 41 4.48 10.75 -0.53
C TRP A 41 3.31 9.95 0.06
N PHE A 42 3.28 8.65 -0.20
CA PHE A 42 2.36 7.71 0.44
C PHE A 42 3.12 6.45 0.85
N ILE A 43 2.63 5.76 1.87
CA ILE A 43 3.16 4.48 2.34
C ILE A 43 2.09 3.43 2.09
N LEU A 44 2.41 2.44 1.25
CA LEU A 44 1.57 1.26 1.06
C LEU A 44 2.12 0.13 1.93
N PHE A 45 1.33 -0.35 2.87
CA PHE A 45 1.67 -1.48 3.74
C PHE A 45 0.57 -2.53 3.64
N SER A 46 0.96 -3.80 3.73
CA SER A 46 0.02 -4.93 3.80
C SER A 46 0.06 -5.57 5.17
N HIS A 47 -1.06 -6.15 5.57
CA HIS A 47 -1.15 -7.00 6.74
C HIS A 47 -1.80 -8.33 6.34
N PRO A 48 -1.45 -9.48 6.97
CA PRO A 48 -1.95 -10.80 6.59
C PRO A 48 -3.47 -10.96 6.68
N GLY A 49 -4.13 -10.19 7.53
CA GLY A 49 -5.59 -10.18 7.65
C GLY A 49 -6.09 -9.35 8.83
N ASP A 50 -7.35 -8.93 8.74
CA ASP A 50 -8.02 -8.18 9.81
C ASP A 50 -8.15 -9.02 11.09
N PHE A 51 -8.21 -8.35 12.24
CA PHE A 51 -8.42 -8.97 13.57
C PHE A 51 -7.35 -9.99 13.99
N THR A 52 -6.15 -9.90 13.40
CA THR A 52 -4.98 -10.59 13.90
C THR A 52 -4.22 -9.69 14.90
N PRO A 53 -3.69 -10.25 16.00
CA PRO A 53 -3.24 -9.44 17.15
C PRO A 53 -2.07 -8.51 16.80
N VAL A 54 -1.19 -8.91 15.88
CA VAL A 54 -0.03 -8.08 15.45
C VAL A 54 -0.52 -6.90 14.60
N CYS A 55 -1.32 -7.17 13.57
CA CYS A 55 -1.74 -6.18 12.58
C CYS A 55 -2.60 -5.07 13.20
N THR A 56 -3.38 -5.42 14.22
CA THR A 56 -4.18 -4.43 14.97
C THR A 56 -3.28 -3.45 15.71
N THR A 57 -2.16 -3.91 16.28
CA THR A 57 -1.20 -3.02 16.95
C THR A 57 -0.41 -2.16 15.98
N GLU A 58 -0.09 -2.68 14.80
CA GLU A 58 0.60 -1.93 13.74
C GLU A 58 -0.28 -0.78 13.23
N LEU A 59 -1.54 -1.06 12.90
CA LEU A 59 -2.51 -0.04 12.50
C LEU A 59 -2.72 1.04 13.57
N ALA A 60 -2.84 0.65 14.84
CA ALA A 60 -2.97 1.60 15.95
C ALA A 60 -1.72 2.50 16.09
N ALA A 61 -0.52 1.96 15.87
CA ALA A 61 0.73 2.70 15.94
C ALA A 61 0.89 3.71 14.80
N PHE A 62 0.39 3.39 13.60
CA PHE A 62 0.31 4.32 12.47
C PHE A 62 -0.68 5.45 12.75
N ALA A 63 -1.91 5.12 13.15
CA ALA A 63 -2.95 6.10 13.47
C ALA A 63 -2.50 7.13 14.54
N THR A 64 -1.75 6.68 15.55
CA THR A 64 -1.20 7.57 16.59
C THR A 64 -0.19 8.59 16.04
N ARG A 65 0.53 8.24 14.97
CA ARG A 65 1.58 9.06 14.35
C ARG A 65 1.11 9.85 13.14
N HIS A 66 -0.15 9.71 12.73
CA HIS A 66 -0.74 10.41 11.58
C HIS A 66 -0.39 11.90 11.51
N GLY A 67 -0.48 12.61 12.64
CA GLY A 67 -0.14 14.03 12.72
C GLY A 67 1.34 14.35 12.49
N GLU A 68 2.26 13.44 12.80
CA GLU A 68 3.70 13.61 12.54
C GLU A 68 4.03 13.42 11.06
N PHE A 69 3.36 12.46 10.40
CA PHE A 69 3.56 12.18 8.98
C PHE A 69 3.12 13.34 8.08
N GLY A 70 1.95 13.91 8.36
CA GLY A 70 1.47 15.09 7.64
C GLY A 70 2.36 16.32 7.84
N ARG A 71 2.84 16.55 9.08
CA ARG A 71 3.62 17.75 9.43
C ARG A 71 5.05 17.71 8.90
N ASN A 72 5.74 16.58 9.02
CA ASN A 72 7.20 16.53 8.84
C ASN A 72 7.63 15.93 7.48
N ARG A 73 6.73 15.29 6.74
CA ARG A 73 7.11 14.47 5.58
C ARG A 73 6.25 14.64 4.33
N ASN A 74 5.24 15.53 4.35
CA ASN A 74 4.25 15.65 3.26
C ASN A 74 3.67 14.28 2.87
N LEU A 75 3.45 13.43 3.87
CA LEU A 75 2.91 12.09 3.74
C LEU A 75 1.40 12.15 3.91
N THR A 76 0.69 11.44 3.03
CA THR A 76 -0.74 11.16 3.23
C THR A 76 -0.89 9.67 3.53
N GLU A 77 -1.59 9.36 4.61
CA GLU A 77 -1.83 7.98 5.05
C GLU A 77 -3.14 7.41 4.48
N PHE A 78 -3.22 6.09 4.54
CA PHE A 78 -4.38 5.26 4.25
C PHE A 78 -4.65 4.32 5.41
#